data_AF-A0AB39UMA0-F1
#
_entry.id   AF-A0AB39UMA0-F1
#
_cell.length_a   1.000
_cell.length_b   1.000
_cell.length_c   1.000
_cell.angle_alpha   90.00
_cell.angle_beta   90.00
_cell.angle_gamma   90.00
#
_symmetry.space_group_name_H-M   'P 1'
#
loop_
_entity.id
_entity.type
_entity.pdbx_description
1 polymer ?
#
loop_
_entity_poly.entity_id
_entity_poly.type
_entity_poly.pdbx_seq_one_letter_code
_entity_poly.pdbx_strand_id
1 'polypeptide(L)'
;MEYSIGQAAEATGMTAPTLRYYENEGLLTARRHPSGRRYYSDDDLLWLQFIHHMRSTDMPVADLSRYVSLRRRGVEGAEGELLEIMRKHERHLTEKLAHYQTNLDLVRHKISMYEDQLKGRDADLFELYKECRCDDKAGVPGESPQCGSDSADVSSRDAQLLQTGESRGSSAL
;
A
#
# COMPACT_ATOMS: atom_id res chain seq x y z
N MET A 1 -15.45 27.40 -7.84
CA MET A 1 -14.73 27.95 -9.00
C MET A 1 -14.96 27.05 -10.21
N GLU A 2 -14.74 27.58 -11.42
CA GLU A 2 -14.81 26.81 -12.67
C GLU A 2 -13.42 26.69 -13.28
N TYR A 3 -13.03 25.48 -13.67
CA TYR A 3 -11.73 25.17 -14.23
C TYR A 3 -11.89 24.70 -15.67
N SER A 4 -11.04 25.21 -16.57
CA SER A 4 -10.85 24.59 -17.87
C SER A 4 -10.09 23.27 -17.74
N ILE A 5 -10.07 22.44 -18.80
CA ILE A 5 -9.36 21.15 -18.76
C ILE A 5 -7.86 21.28 -18.44
N GLY A 6 -7.21 22.37 -18.89
CA GLY A 6 -5.81 22.62 -18.57
C GLY A 6 -5.62 22.91 -17.08
N GLN A 7 -6.46 23.78 -16.52
CA GLN A 7 -6.43 24.13 -15.10
C GLN A 7 -6.81 22.95 -14.21
N ALA A 8 -7.79 22.14 -14.62
CA ALA A 8 -8.18 20.93 -13.90
C ALA A 8 -7.05 19.89 -13.91
N ALA A 9 -6.37 19.72 -15.05
CA ALA A 9 -5.22 18.84 -15.16
C ALA A 9 -4.09 19.28 -14.21
N GLU A 10 -3.74 20.58 -14.22
CA GLU A 10 -2.74 21.15 -13.31
C GLU A 10 -3.13 21.01 -11.83
N ALA A 11 -4.36 21.38 -11.47
CA ALA A 11 -4.85 21.33 -10.09
C ALA A 11 -4.94 19.92 -9.52
N THR A 12 -5.05 18.90 -10.37
CA THR A 12 -5.16 17.50 -9.96
C THR A 12 -3.89 16.69 -10.20
N GLY A 13 -2.83 17.31 -10.74
CA GLY A 13 -1.56 16.65 -11.05
C GLY A 13 -1.64 15.63 -12.20
N MET A 14 -2.66 15.73 -13.04
CA MET A 14 -2.91 14.82 -14.16
C MET A 14 -2.66 15.48 -15.50
N THR A 15 -2.68 14.69 -16.57
CA THR A 15 -2.60 15.22 -17.94
C THR A 15 -3.99 15.43 -18.51
N ALA A 16 -4.18 16.43 -19.39
CA ALA A 16 -5.45 16.63 -20.07
C ALA A 16 -5.94 15.39 -20.86
N PRO A 17 -5.05 14.58 -21.50
CA PRO A 17 -5.43 13.27 -22.04
C PRO A 17 -6.03 12.31 -20.99
N THR A 18 -5.47 12.25 -19.78
CA THR A 18 -6.01 11.42 -18.68
C THR A 18 -7.43 11.83 -18.29
N LEU A 19 -7.70 13.15 -18.19
CA LEU A 19 -9.05 13.65 -17.91
C LEU A 19 -10.04 13.26 -19.01
N ARG A 20 -9.62 13.39 -20.29
CA ARG A 20 -10.46 12.96 -21.44
C ARG A 20 -10.71 11.46 -21.44
N TYR A 21 -9.71 10.68 -21.07
CA TYR A 21 -9.85 9.24 -20.91
C TYR A 21 -10.92 8.91 -19.86
N TYR A 22 -10.87 9.53 -18.68
CA TYR A 22 -11.90 9.31 -17.64
C TYR A 22 -13.30 9.79 -18.06
N GLU A 23 -13.41 10.84 -18.86
CA GLU A 23 -14.70 11.21 -19.48
C GLU A 23 -15.21 10.13 -20.44
N ASN A 24 -14.34 9.62 -21.31
CA ASN A 24 -14.71 8.60 -22.30
C ASN A 24 -15.14 7.28 -21.65
N GLU A 25 -14.45 6.87 -20.58
CA GLU A 25 -14.82 5.72 -19.76
C GLU A 25 -16.08 5.97 -18.90
N GLY A 26 -16.64 7.18 -18.95
CA GLY A 26 -17.88 7.53 -18.25
C GLY A 26 -17.70 7.70 -16.74
N LEU A 27 -16.47 7.79 -16.24
CA LEU A 27 -16.16 7.96 -14.81
C LEU A 27 -16.43 9.39 -14.30
N LEU A 28 -16.34 10.35 -15.21
CA LEU A 28 -16.65 11.76 -14.97
C LEU A 28 -17.50 12.28 -16.14
N THR A 29 -18.40 13.23 -15.85
CA THR A 29 -19.11 13.97 -16.88
C THR A 29 -18.76 15.44 -16.77
N ALA A 30 -17.95 15.96 -17.69
CA ALA A 30 -17.64 17.38 -17.73
C ALA A 30 -18.88 18.19 -18.13
N ARG A 31 -19.10 19.31 -17.43
CA ARG A 31 -20.10 20.28 -17.83
C ARG A 31 -19.60 21.13 -18.98
N ARG A 32 -20.52 21.75 -19.70
CA ARG A 32 -20.22 22.58 -20.87
C ARG A 32 -20.93 23.92 -20.76
N HIS A 33 -20.22 24.99 -21.07
CA HIS A 33 -20.83 26.29 -21.26
C HIS A 33 -21.69 26.31 -22.54
N PRO A 34 -22.58 27.30 -22.71
CA PRO A 34 -23.32 27.50 -23.95
C PRO A 34 -22.43 27.62 -25.20
N SER A 35 -21.18 28.07 -25.04
CA SER A 35 -20.16 28.13 -26.10
C SER A 35 -19.57 26.76 -26.48
N GLY A 36 -19.94 25.68 -25.78
CA GLY A 36 -19.46 24.32 -26.01
C GLY A 36 -18.16 23.95 -25.26
N ARG A 37 -17.52 24.92 -24.58
CA ARG A 37 -16.28 24.70 -23.81
C ARG A 37 -16.54 23.91 -22.52
N ARG A 38 -15.69 22.92 -22.23
CA ARG A 38 -15.73 22.14 -20.99
C ARG A 38 -15.31 22.97 -19.79
N TYR A 39 -15.99 22.77 -18.67
CA TYR A 39 -15.57 23.26 -17.38
C TYR A 39 -15.83 22.22 -16.27
N TYR A 40 -15.05 22.32 -15.21
CA TYR A 40 -15.10 21.46 -14.02
C TYR A 40 -15.28 22.35 -12.79
N SER A 41 -16.01 21.91 -11.76
CA SER A 41 -16.02 22.60 -10.46
C SER A 41 -15.01 22.00 -9.49
N ASP A 42 -14.90 22.61 -8.32
CA ASP A 42 -14.13 22.07 -7.19
C ASP A 42 -14.53 20.62 -6.86
N ASP A 43 -15.84 20.31 -6.82
CA ASP A 43 -16.33 18.94 -6.61
C ASP A 43 -15.87 17.96 -7.69
N ASP A 44 -15.81 18.40 -8.96
CA ASP A 44 -15.30 17.57 -10.06
C ASP A 44 -13.81 17.29 -9.88
N LEU A 45 -13.03 18.25 -9.34
CA LEU A 45 -11.61 18.05 -9.04
C LEU A 45 -11.40 17.06 -7.90
N LEU A 46 -12.17 17.18 -6.81
CA LEU A 46 -12.14 16.22 -5.71
C LEU A 46 -12.49 14.81 -6.19
N TRP A 47 -13.49 14.71 -7.07
CA TRP A 47 -13.88 13.45 -7.68
C TRP A 47 -12.81 12.86 -8.61
N LEU A 48 -12.15 13.72 -9.41
CA LEU A 48 -11.01 13.31 -10.24
C LEU A 48 -9.86 12.77 -9.39
N GLN A 49 -9.49 13.45 -8.31
CA GLN A 49 -8.45 12.99 -7.38
C GLN A 49 -8.81 11.63 -6.78
N PHE A 50 -10.06 11.42 -6.38
CA PHE A 50 -10.53 10.13 -5.92
C PHE A 50 -10.37 9.03 -6.99
N ILE A 51 -10.89 9.25 -8.20
CA ILE A 51 -10.75 8.30 -9.32
C ILE A 51 -9.29 7.93 -9.56
N HIS A 52 -8.42 8.93 -9.59
CA HIS A 52 -7.00 8.74 -9.84
C HIS A 52 -6.32 7.95 -8.73
N HIS A 53 -6.64 8.24 -7.47
CA HIS A 53 -6.11 7.48 -6.34
C HIS A 53 -6.53 6.00 -6.42
N MET A 54 -7.80 5.73 -6.73
CA MET A 54 -8.30 4.36 -6.91
C MET A 54 -7.62 3.65 -8.09
N ARG A 55 -7.38 4.36 -9.19
CA ARG A 55 -6.63 3.81 -10.34
C ARG A 55 -5.16 3.56 -10.02
N SER A 56 -4.53 4.41 -9.20
CA SER A 56 -3.12 4.25 -8.79
C SER A 56 -2.91 3.05 -7.85
N THR A 57 -3.98 2.58 -7.22
CA THR A 57 -4.00 1.40 -6.34
C THR A 57 -4.48 0.14 -7.07
N ASP A 58 -4.36 0.14 -8.39
CA ASP A 58 -4.72 -0.97 -9.29
C ASP A 58 -6.20 -1.38 -9.26
N MET A 59 -7.11 -0.50 -8.83
CA MET A 59 -8.53 -0.73 -9.04
C MET A 59 -8.83 -0.81 -10.55
N PRO A 60 -9.44 -1.91 -11.04
CA PRO A 60 -9.85 -2.00 -12.43
C PRO A 60 -10.88 -0.93 -12.78
N VAL A 61 -10.80 -0.41 -14.01
CA VAL A 61 -11.78 0.58 -14.51
C VAL A 61 -13.21 0.05 -14.43
N ALA A 62 -13.42 -1.25 -14.64
CA ALA A 62 -14.74 -1.88 -14.52
C ALA A 62 -15.35 -1.75 -13.12
N ASP A 63 -14.58 -2.00 -12.06
CA ASP A 63 -15.04 -1.87 -10.67
C ASP A 63 -15.33 -0.39 -10.33
N LEU A 64 -14.50 0.52 -10.84
CA LEU A 64 -14.70 1.96 -10.65
C LEU A 64 -15.93 2.46 -11.42
N SER A 65 -16.17 2.00 -12.65
CA SER A 65 -17.38 2.30 -13.42
C SER A 65 -18.64 1.79 -12.72
N ARG A 66 -18.59 0.60 -12.11
CA ARG A 66 -19.68 0.10 -11.26
C ARG A 66 -19.92 1.04 -10.08
N TYR A 67 -18.88 1.44 -9.36
CA TYR A 67 -18.98 2.40 -8.25
C TYR A 67 -19.61 3.73 -8.69
N VAL A 68 -19.16 4.30 -9.81
CA VAL A 68 -19.73 5.54 -10.37
C VAL A 68 -21.21 5.36 -10.71
N SER A 69 -21.59 4.24 -11.33
CA SER A 69 -22.97 3.97 -11.71
C SER A 69 -23.92 3.86 -10.50
N LEU A 70 -23.46 3.23 -9.41
CA LEU A 70 -24.19 3.16 -8.15
C LEU A 70 -24.39 4.55 -7.57
N ARG A 71 -23.30 5.32 -7.46
CA ARG A 71 -23.33 6.67 -6.89
C ARG A 71 -24.24 7.62 -7.69
N ARG A 72 -24.27 7.47 -9.02
CA ARG A 72 -25.16 8.26 -9.91
C ARG A 72 -26.65 7.93 -9.72
N ARG A 73 -26.99 6.68 -9.40
CA ARG A 73 -28.39 6.28 -9.13
C ARG A 73 -28.91 6.79 -7.79
N GLY A 74 -28.01 7.21 -6.90
CA GLY A 74 -28.31 7.58 -5.53
C GLY A 74 -27.62 6.62 -4.57
N VAL A 75 -27.10 7.16 -3.47
CA VAL A 75 -26.46 6.35 -2.43
C VAL A 75 -27.49 5.52 -1.67
N GLU A 76 -28.70 6.09 -1.48
CA GLU A 76 -29.81 5.44 -0.80
C GLU A 76 -30.25 4.16 -1.54
N GLY A 77 -30.18 3.03 -0.85
CA GLY A 77 -30.46 1.70 -1.41
C GLY A 77 -29.28 1.03 -2.12
N ALA A 78 -28.13 1.72 -2.25
CA ALA A 78 -26.91 1.20 -2.87
C ALA A 78 -25.73 1.10 -1.88
N GLU A 79 -25.92 1.47 -0.61
CA GLU A 79 -24.86 1.55 0.39
C GLU A 79 -24.14 0.21 0.60
N GLY A 80 -24.90 -0.89 0.62
CA GLY A 80 -24.35 -2.23 0.77
C GLY A 80 -23.44 -2.62 -0.39
N GLU A 81 -23.83 -2.33 -1.64
CA GLU A 81 -23.01 -2.60 -2.82
C GLU A 81 -21.77 -1.70 -2.86
N LEU A 82 -21.93 -0.41 -2.54
CA LEU A 82 -20.81 0.54 -2.47
C LEU A 82 -19.79 0.10 -1.42
N LEU A 83 -20.25 -0.30 -0.23
CA LEU A 83 -19.41 -0.80 0.85
C LEU A 83 -18.67 -2.08 0.42
N GLU A 84 -19.34 -3.00 -0.26
CA GLU A 84 -18.68 -4.24 -0.70
C GLU A 84 -17.60 -3.98 -1.74
N ILE A 85 -17.81 -3.04 -2.68
CA ILE A 85 -16.75 -2.63 -3.63
C ILE A 85 -15.54 -2.07 -2.87
N MET A 86 -15.77 -1.21 -1.86
CA MET A 86 -14.68 -0.63 -1.07
C MET A 86 -13.97 -1.68 -0.22
N ARG A 87 -14.69 -2.60 0.44
CA ARG A 87 -14.10 -3.69 1.22
C ARG A 87 -13.30 -4.66 0.36
N LYS A 88 -13.79 -4.98 -0.84
CA LYS A 88 -13.04 -5.79 -1.80
C LYS A 88 -11.71 -5.12 -2.15
N HIS A 89 -11.73 -3.80 -2.39
CA HIS A 89 -10.51 -3.05 -2.69
C HIS A 89 -9.57 -2.94 -1.49
N GLU A 90 -10.10 -2.75 -0.29
CA GLU A 90 -9.33 -2.74 0.96
C GLU A 90 -8.58 -4.07 1.17
N ARG A 91 -9.25 -5.20 0.96
CA ARG A 91 -8.61 -6.53 1.00
C ARG A 91 -7.47 -6.63 0.00
N HIS A 92 -7.72 -6.22 -1.25
CA HIS A 92 -6.70 -6.21 -2.30
C HIS A 92 -5.47 -5.37 -1.93
N LEU A 93 -5.69 -4.16 -1.40
CA LEU A 93 -4.61 -3.28 -0.95
C LEU A 93 -3.80 -3.89 0.20
N THR A 94 -4.49 -4.51 1.14
CA THR A 94 -3.85 -5.17 2.29
C THR A 94 -2.97 -6.34 1.84
N GLU A 95 -3.46 -7.17 0.92
CA GLU A 95 -2.69 -8.27 0.31
C GLU A 95 -1.44 -7.74 -0.41
N LYS A 96 -1.58 -6.67 -1.20
CA LYS A 96 -0.45 -6.04 -1.90
C LYS A 96 0.58 -5.45 -0.93
N LEU A 97 0.12 -4.81 0.14
CA LEU A 97 1.00 -4.23 1.15
C LEU A 97 1.82 -5.32 1.86
N ALA A 98 1.18 -6.43 2.23
CA ALA A 98 1.87 -7.59 2.80
C ALA A 98 2.91 -8.17 1.82
N HIS A 99 2.54 -8.33 0.54
CA HIS A 99 3.47 -8.81 -0.49
C HIS A 99 4.68 -7.88 -0.67
N TYR A 100 4.47 -6.56 -0.72
CA TYR A 100 5.57 -5.60 -0.83
C TYR A 100 6.43 -5.54 0.42
N GLN A 101 5.87 -5.75 1.62
CA GLN A 101 6.65 -5.87 2.85
C GLN A 101 7.59 -7.08 2.80
N THR A 102 7.07 -8.26 2.43
CA THR A 102 7.91 -9.46 2.25
C THR A 102 9.05 -9.23 1.25
N ASN A 103 8.74 -8.60 0.11
CA ASN A 103 9.75 -8.29 -0.90
C ASN A 103 10.78 -7.27 -0.39
N LEU A 104 10.33 -6.25 0.35
CA LEU A 104 11.20 -5.23 0.93
C LEU A 104 12.16 -5.84 1.96
N ASP A 105 11.69 -6.79 2.77
CA ASP A 105 12.54 -7.47 3.75
C ASP A 105 13.60 -8.33 3.07
N LEU A 106 13.26 -9.03 1.98
CA LEU A 106 14.23 -9.74 1.16
C LEU A 106 15.29 -8.78 0.57
N VAL A 107 14.88 -7.63 0.04
CA VAL A 107 15.79 -6.62 -0.49
C VAL A 107 16.71 -6.06 0.60
N ARG A 108 16.17 -5.75 1.79
CA ARG A 108 16.94 -5.29 2.95
C ARG A 108 17.96 -6.31 3.41
N HIS A 109 17.57 -7.58 3.46
CA HIS A 109 18.50 -8.66 3.78
C HIS A 109 19.66 -8.70 2.79
N LYS A 110 19.38 -8.62 1.48
CA LYS A 110 20.43 -8.55 0.44
C LYS A 110 21.34 -7.34 0.61
N ILE A 111 20.78 -6.16 0.90
CA ILE A 111 21.57 -4.95 1.15
C ILE A 111 22.54 -5.19 2.31
N SER A 112 22.07 -5.71 3.45
CA SER A 112 22.93 -6.01 4.61
C SER A 112 24.06 -6.98 4.26
N MET A 113 23.79 -8.00 3.45
CA MET A 113 24.84 -8.94 3.05
C MET A 113 25.89 -8.29 2.14
N TYR A 114 25.49 -7.44 1.19
CA TYR A 114 26.45 -6.71 0.36
C TYR A 114 27.27 -5.70 1.17
N GLU A 115 26.67 -5.03 2.15
CA GLU A 115 27.40 -4.17 3.08
C GLU A 115 28.43 -4.95 3.90
N ASP A 116 28.14 -6.21 4.23
CA ASP A 116 29.03 -7.10 4.97
C ASP A 116 30.18 -7.61 4.10
N GLN A 117 29.91 -7.98 2.85
CA GLN A 117 30.92 -8.34 1.85
C GLN A 117 31.87 -7.18 1.56
N LEU A 118 31.35 -5.96 1.40
CA LEU A 118 32.17 -4.76 1.21
C LEU A 118 33.07 -4.47 2.42
N LYS A 119 32.70 -4.93 3.62
CA LYS A 119 33.54 -4.86 4.83
C LYS A 119 34.58 -5.99 4.92
N GLY A 120 34.74 -6.82 3.88
CA GLY A 120 35.72 -7.89 3.80
C GLY A 120 35.28 -9.21 4.44
N ARG A 121 33.97 -9.44 4.61
CA ARG A 121 33.43 -10.75 5.01
C ARG A 121 33.04 -11.55 3.76
N ASP A 122 33.88 -12.51 3.36
CA ASP A 122 33.60 -13.43 2.26
C ASP A 122 32.47 -14.40 2.64
N ALA A 123 31.26 -14.11 2.18
CA ALA A 123 30.17 -15.08 2.16
C ALA A 123 29.45 -14.97 0.82
N ASP A 124 29.63 -15.96 -0.07
CA ASP A 124 28.95 -16.01 -1.37
C ASP A 124 27.47 -16.38 -1.20
N LEU A 125 26.61 -15.52 -1.73
CA LEU A 125 25.18 -15.43 -1.48
C LEU A 125 24.36 -16.28 -2.47
N PHE A 126 24.93 -16.64 -3.62
CA PHE A 126 24.21 -17.47 -4.60
C PHE A 126 23.95 -18.88 -4.08
N GLU A 127 24.84 -19.39 -3.21
CA GLU A 127 24.68 -20.72 -2.61
C GLU A 127 23.65 -20.72 -1.46
N LEU A 128 23.63 -19.70 -0.60
CA LEU A 128 22.63 -19.59 0.47
C LEU A 128 21.19 -19.38 -0.04
N TYR A 129 21.02 -18.62 -1.14
CA TYR A 129 19.71 -18.48 -1.79
C TYR A 129 19.22 -19.79 -2.42
N LYS A 130 20.13 -20.72 -2.75
CA LYS A 130 19.81 -22.05 -3.26
C LYS A 130 19.40 -23.01 -2.14
N GLU A 131 19.99 -22.85 -0.95
CA GLU A 131 19.78 -23.74 0.22
C GLU A 131 18.49 -23.44 1.01
N CYS A 132 17.95 -22.22 0.95
CA CYS A 132 16.64 -21.89 1.54
C CYS A 132 15.43 -22.36 0.71
N ARG A 133 15.60 -23.28 -0.24
CA ARG A 133 14.51 -23.99 -0.93
C ARG A 133 14.42 -25.42 -0.38
N CYS A 134 14.10 -25.54 0.90
CA CYS A 134 13.81 -26.84 1.53
C CYS A 134 12.42 -27.32 1.05
N ASP A 135 12.43 -28.28 0.13
CA ASP A 135 11.41 -29.30 -0.14
C ASP A 135 9.92 -28.89 -0.17
N ASP A 136 9.44 -28.40 -1.31
CA ASP A 136 8.07 -28.67 -1.76
C ASP A 136 8.02 -28.70 -3.30
N LYS A 137 8.16 -29.89 -3.87
CA LYS A 137 7.71 -30.17 -5.24
C LYS A 137 6.21 -30.43 -5.23
N ALA A 138 5.41 -29.38 -5.14
CA ALA A 138 4.05 -29.35 -5.68
C ALA A 138 3.63 -27.89 -5.89
N GLY A 139 3.41 -27.52 -7.15
CA GLY A 139 3.10 -26.13 -7.49
C GLY A 139 1.72 -25.69 -7.01
N VAL A 140 1.68 -24.55 -6.32
CA VAL A 140 0.57 -23.59 -6.36
C VAL A 140 1.17 -22.17 -6.21
N PRO A 141 0.83 -21.20 -7.08
CA PRO A 141 1.26 -19.81 -6.90
C PRO A 141 0.34 -19.11 -5.89
N GLY A 142 0.85 -18.71 -4.72
CA GLY A 142 0.13 -17.80 -3.83
C GLY A 142 0.17 -18.09 -2.32
N GLU A 143 0.86 -19.12 -1.84
CA GLU A 143 1.00 -19.35 -0.39
C GLU A 143 2.43 -19.12 0.08
N SER A 144 2.59 -18.18 1.01
CA SER A 144 3.82 -17.99 1.77
C SER A 144 3.99 -19.14 2.76
N PRO A 145 5.17 -19.75 2.89
CA PRO A 145 5.44 -20.69 3.96
C PRO A 145 5.33 -19.96 5.30
N GLN A 146 4.50 -20.46 6.21
CA GLN A 146 4.55 -20.05 7.61
C GLN A 146 5.84 -20.57 8.21
N CYS A 147 6.92 -19.81 8.06
CA CYS A 147 8.15 -20.07 8.77
C CYS A 147 7.91 -19.68 10.23
N GLY A 148 7.86 -20.69 11.10
CA GLY A 148 7.69 -20.52 12.54
C GLY A 148 8.68 -19.49 13.08
N SER A 149 8.14 -18.58 13.89
CA SER A 149 8.91 -17.61 14.65
C SER A 149 9.73 -18.31 15.73
N ASP A 150 10.91 -18.81 15.37
CA ASP A 150 11.99 -18.95 16.35
C ASP A 150 12.93 -17.77 16.16
N SER A 151 12.51 -16.66 16.77
CA SER A 151 13.36 -15.53 17.08
C SER A 151 14.50 -16.01 17.97
N ALA A 152 15.63 -16.35 17.37
CA ALA A 152 16.89 -16.42 18.07
C ALA A 152 17.27 -15.00 18.49
N ASP A 153 16.96 -14.69 19.75
CA ASP A 153 17.43 -13.57 20.55
C ASP A 153 18.89 -13.23 20.27
N VAL A 154 19.14 -12.05 19.69
CA VAL A 154 20.44 -11.39 19.76
C VAL A 154 20.23 -9.96 20.21
N SER A 155 19.74 -9.78 21.44
CA SER A 155 19.93 -8.55 22.22
C SER A 155 19.41 -8.71 23.65
N SER A 156 20.18 -9.34 24.56
CA SER A 156 20.30 -8.90 25.96
C SER A 156 21.31 -9.75 26.73
N ARG A 157 22.60 -9.51 26.49
CA ARG A 157 23.65 -9.78 27.47
C ARG A 157 24.12 -8.43 27.98
N ASP A 158 23.38 -7.86 28.95
CA ASP A 158 23.85 -6.84 29.88
C ASP A 158 22.72 -6.42 30.83
N ALA A 159 22.37 -7.29 31.79
CA ALA A 159 21.57 -6.89 32.95
C ALA A 159 21.65 -7.94 34.07
N GLN A 160 22.85 -8.19 34.62
CA GLN A 160 22.96 -8.83 35.94
C GLN A 160 24.36 -8.60 36.51
N LEU A 161 24.54 -7.48 37.21
CA LEU A 161 25.47 -7.40 38.33
C LEU A 161 24.95 -6.34 39.33
N LEU A 162 24.95 -6.73 40.61
CA LEU A 162 24.69 -5.92 41.81
C LEU A 162 23.24 -5.80 42.30
N GLN A 163 22.69 -6.94 42.75
CA GLN A 163 22.01 -6.96 44.04
C GLN A 163 22.61 -8.09 44.90
N THR A 164 23.46 -7.71 45.86
CA THR A 164 23.76 -8.53 47.03
C THR A 164 23.82 -7.62 48.24
N GLY A 165 22.86 -7.80 49.15
CA GLY A 165 23.00 -7.65 50.62
C GLY A 165 23.27 -6.23 51.16
N GLU A 166 22.78 -5.79 52.30
CA GLU A 166 22.12 -6.46 53.41
C GLU A 166 21.39 -5.39 54.24
N SER A 167 20.32 -5.84 54.89
CA SER A 167 19.60 -5.16 55.96
C SER A 167 20.45 -5.10 57.25
N ARG A 168 20.32 -3.98 57.98
CA ARG A 168 20.46 -3.74 59.45
C ARG A 168 20.50 -2.22 59.60
N GLY A 169 19.58 -1.49 60.22
CA GLY A 169 18.96 -1.66 61.54
C GLY A 169 19.35 -0.45 62.42
N SER A 170 18.44 0.00 63.30
CA SER A 170 18.66 0.96 64.40
C SER A 170 18.65 2.46 64.03
N SER A 171 17.63 3.25 64.39
CA SER A 171 17.32 3.82 65.71
C SER A 171 18.13 5.07 66.06
N ALA A 172 17.38 6.11 66.49
CA ALA A 172 17.71 7.15 67.47
C ALA A 172 17.75 8.61 66.98
N LEU A 173 16.91 9.39 67.69
CA LEU A 173 16.85 10.84 67.92
C LEU A 173 16.11 11.70 66.89
#